data_AF-A0A352VMK0-F1
#
_entry.id   AF-A0A352VMK0-F1
#
_cell.length_a   1.000
_cell.length_b   1.000
_cell.length_c   1.000
_cell.angle_alpha   90.00
_cell.angle_beta   90.00
_cell.angle_gamma   90.00
#
_symmetry.space_group_name_H-M   'P 1'
#
loop_
_entity.id
_entity.type
_entity.pdbx_description
1 polymer ?
#
loop_
_entity_poly.entity_id
_entity_poly.type
_entity_poly.pdbx_seq_one_letter_code
_entity_poly.pdbx_strand_id
1 'polypeptide(L)'
;MIVWLAAMALFPILAALYLGGAAINIEGGGGGRQIAGLLLHYAAFMGAYAVLRLVLQTFAGPVLSVAFGMVGAAILLPLLARLTFRVVGVRITSAEAVSGESAA
;
A
#
# COMPACT_ATOMS: atom_id res chain seq x y z
N MET A 1 -9.69 16.31 -11.50
CA MET A 1 -9.22 16.47 -10.09
C MET A 1 -10.02 15.63 -9.11
N ILE A 2 -11.35 15.74 -9.05
CA ILE A 2 -12.21 14.99 -8.10
C ILE A 2 -11.93 13.48 -8.05
N VAL A 3 -11.67 12.87 -9.19
CA VAL A 3 -11.44 11.43 -9.31
C VAL A 3 -10.22 10.95 -8.52
N TRP A 4 -9.21 11.81 -8.37
CA TRP A 4 -8.00 11.52 -7.62
C TRP A 4 -8.20 11.70 -6.11
N LEU A 5 -9.10 12.60 -5.69
CA LEU A 5 -9.36 12.86 -4.27
C LEU A 5 -9.81 11.61 -3.53
N ALA A 6 -10.60 10.76 -4.19
CA ALA A 6 -11.06 9.51 -3.61
C ALA A 6 -9.87 8.59 -3.27
N ALA A 7 -8.94 8.38 -4.21
CA ALA A 7 -7.74 7.57 -3.98
C ALA A 7 -6.82 8.19 -2.92
N MET A 8 -6.65 9.52 -2.96
CA MET A 8 -5.84 10.25 -1.98
C MET A 8 -6.41 10.16 -0.56
N ALA A 9 -7.73 10.15 -0.40
CA ALA A 9 -8.40 10.00 0.89
C ALA A 9 -8.41 8.55 1.39
N LEU A 10 -8.47 7.57 0.48
CA LEU A 10 -8.51 6.16 0.83
C LEU A 10 -7.16 5.63 1.33
N PHE A 11 -6.06 6.08 0.72
CA PHE A 11 -4.72 5.65 1.10
C PHE A 11 -4.40 5.79 2.60
N PRO A 12 -4.56 6.96 3.26
CA PRO A 12 -4.20 7.10 4.67
C PRO A 12 -5.03 6.19 5.58
N ILE A 13 -6.29 5.91 5.23
CA ILE A 13 -7.15 4.98 5.98
C ILE A 13 -6.59 3.56 5.86
N LEU A 14 -6.28 3.11 4.64
CA LEU A 14 -5.75 1.77 4.41
C LEU A 14 -4.33 1.60 4.97
N ALA A 15 -3.50 2.64 4.87
CA ALA A 15 -2.18 2.66 5.48
C ALA A 15 -2.28 2.61 7.01
N ALA A 16 -3.21 3.33 7.64
CA ALA A 16 -3.42 3.25 9.09
C ALA A 16 -3.89 1.86 9.52
N LEU A 17 -4.81 1.25 8.77
CA LEU A 17 -5.28 -0.12 9.05
C LEU A 17 -4.15 -1.15 8.89
N TYR A 18 -3.35 -1.05 7.83
CA TYR A 18 -2.33 -2.03 7.52
C TYR A 18 -1.04 -1.83 8.34
N LEU A 19 -0.53 -0.60 8.46
CA LEU A 19 0.70 -0.30 9.20
C LEU A 19 0.48 -0.02 10.70
N GLY A 20 -0.67 0.51 11.08
CA GLY A 20 -0.98 0.88 12.46
C GLY A 20 -1.84 -0.14 13.21
N GLY A 21 -2.67 -0.92 12.50
CA GLY A 21 -3.58 -1.91 13.09
C GLY A 21 -3.10 -3.36 13.06
N ALA A 22 -2.22 -3.72 12.12
CA ALA A 22 -1.62 -5.06 12.09
C ALA A 22 -0.38 -5.12 13.01
N ALA A 23 -0.16 -6.28 13.64
CA ALA A 23 1.04 -6.57 14.43
C ALA A 23 2.26 -6.70 13.50
N ILE A 24 2.73 -5.56 12.98
CA ILE A 24 3.88 -5.46 12.10
C ILE A 24 5.05 -4.95 12.94
N ASN A 25 6.01 -5.82 13.20
CA ASN A 25 7.29 -5.39 13.77
C ASN A 25 8.15 -4.80 12.65
N ILE A 26 8.39 -3.50 12.73
CA ILE A 26 9.27 -2.77 11.81
C ILE A 26 10.70 -2.91 12.34
N GLU A 27 11.41 -3.96 11.91
CA GLU A 27 12.82 -4.14 12.24
C GLU A 27 13.72 -3.25 11.34
N GLY A 28 14.58 -2.44 11.96
CA GLY A 28 15.78 -1.90 11.32
C GLY A 28 15.72 -0.51 10.65
N GLY A 29 14.66 0.27 10.84
CA GLY A 29 14.57 1.62 10.26
C GLY A 29 14.24 2.69 11.29
N GLY A 30 15.16 3.62 11.57
CA GLY A 30 14.85 4.83 12.35
C GLY A 30 13.69 5.62 11.72
N GLY A 31 13.05 6.51 12.49
CA GLY A 31 11.80 7.18 12.09
C GLY A 31 11.82 7.83 10.69
N GLY A 32 12.96 8.38 10.25
CA GLY A 32 13.11 8.93 8.90
C GLY A 32 12.95 7.90 7.76
N ARG A 33 13.42 6.66 7.95
CA ARG A 33 13.24 5.57 6.98
C ARG A 33 11.80 5.07 6.93
N GLN A 34 11.09 5.11 8.05
CA GLN A 34 9.67 4.77 8.10
C GLN A 34 8.82 5.79 7.34
N ILE A 35 9.10 7.09 7.54
CA ILE A 35 8.44 8.17 6.80
C ILE A 35 8.74 8.06 5.30
N ALA A 36 10.00 7.82 4.92
CA ALA A 36 10.37 7.62 3.51
C ALA A 36 9.67 6.40 2.89
N GLY A 37 9.56 5.29 3.64
CA GLY A 37 8.81 4.10 3.23
C GLY A 37 7.32 4.40 3.01
N LEU A 38 6.71 5.19 3.89
CA LEU A 38 5.30 5.60 3.79
C LEU A 38 5.06 6.52 2.59
N LEU A 39 5.94 7.49 2.33
CA LEU A 39 5.86 8.37 1.17
C LEU A 39 6.02 7.60 -0.14
N LEU A 40 6.98 6.66 -0.18
CA LEU A 40 7.17 5.81 -1.35
C LEU A 40 5.96 4.87 -1.54
N HIS A 41 5.38 4.37 -0.45
CA HIS A 41 4.16 3.56 -0.48
C HIS A 41 2.98 4.34 -1.05
N TYR A 42 2.81 5.60 -0.64
CA TYR A 42 1.80 6.50 -1.19
C TYR A 42 1.99 6.73 -2.68
N ALA A 43 3.21 7.06 -3.11
CA ALA A 43 3.53 7.28 -4.51
C ALA A 43 3.26 6.02 -5.35
N ALA A 44 3.62 4.84 -4.84
CA ALA A 44 3.38 3.57 -5.51
C ALA A 44 1.89 3.23 -5.60
N PHE A 45 1.09 3.50 -4.55
CA PHE A 45 -0.36 3.33 -4.57
C PHE A 45 -1.01 4.25 -5.61
N MET A 46 -0.63 5.53 -5.64
CA MET A 46 -1.14 6.49 -6.62
C MET A 46 -0.73 6.11 -8.04
N GLY A 47 0.49 5.62 -8.25
CA GLY A 47 0.96 5.10 -9.53
C GLY A 47 0.18 3.87 -9.99
N ALA A 48 -0.05 2.90 -9.11
CA ALA A 48 -0.85 1.71 -9.41
C ALA A 48 -2.29 2.07 -9.76
N TYR A 49 -2.92 2.96 -8.98
CA TYR A 49 -4.25 3.49 -9.28
C TYR A 49 -4.31 4.18 -10.65
N ALA A 50 -3.32 5.01 -10.98
CA ALA A 50 -3.24 5.70 -12.27
C ALA A 50 -3.16 4.71 -13.44
N VAL A 51 -2.29 3.71 -13.34
CA VAL A 51 -2.10 2.69 -14.38
C VAL A 51 -3.36 1.84 -14.54
N LEU A 52 -3.92 1.32 -13.45
CA LEU A 52 -5.16 0.52 -13.51
C LEU A 52 -6.30 1.33 -14.11
N ARG A 53 -6.48 2.58 -13.65
CA ARG A 53 -7.54 3.45 -14.16
C ARG A 53 -7.36 3.71 -15.64
N LEU A 54 -6.14 3.97 -16.12
CA LEU A 54 -5.84 4.19 -17.53
C LEU A 54 -6.21 2.97 -18.38
N VAL A 55 -5.77 1.77 -17.94
CA VAL A 55 -6.09 0.51 -18.63
C VAL A 55 -7.60 0.27 -18.64
N LEU A 56 -8.27 0.45 -17.51
CA LEU A 56 -9.71 0.23 -17.38
C LEU A 56 -10.55 1.26 -18.14
N GLN A 57 -10.05 2.49 -18.30
CA GLN A 57 -10.73 3.51 -19.11
C GLN A 57 -10.91 3.05 -20.55
N THR A 58 -9.98 2.25 -21.10
CA THR A 58 -10.07 1.70 -22.45
C THR A 58 -11.24 0.72 -22.62
N PHE A 59 -11.68 0.05 -21.55
CA PHE A 59 -12.66 -1.04 -21.63
C PHE A 59 -14.01 -0.73 -20.95
N ALA A 60 -13.99 -0.01 -19.83
CA ALA A 60 -15.15 0.14 -18.93
C ALA A 60 -15.66 1.60 -18.82
N GLY A 61 -15.02 2.54 -19.51
CA GLY A 61 -15.40 3.95 -19.49
C GLY A 61 -15.03 4.71 -18.20
N PRO A 62 -15.40 6.00 -18.09
CA PRO A 62 -14.82 6.93 -17.12
C PRO A 62 -15.21 6.69 -15.67
N VAL A 63 -16.38 6.10 -15.42
CA VAL A 63 -16.94 5.91 -14.06
C VAL A 63 -16.50 4.57 -13.48
N LEU A 64 -16.67 3.47 -14.23
CA LEU A 64 -16.31 2.14 -13.77
C LEU A 64 -14.79 1.98 -13.59
N SER A 65 -13.98 2.63 -14.43
CA SER A 65 -12.52 2.66 -14.27
C SER A 65 -12.06 3.23 -12.93
N VAL A 66 -12.83 4.12 -12.31
CA VAL A 66 -12.52 4.69 -10.99
C VAL A 66 -12.76 3.66 -9.91
N ALA A 67 -13.92 3.01 -9.92
CA ALA A 67 -14.28 2.00 -8.93
C ALA A 67 -13.36 0.77 -9.01
N PHE A 68 -13.18 0.22 -10.22
CA PHE A 68 -12.30 -0.94 -10.41
C PHE A 68 -10.82 -0.60 -10.21
N GLY A 69 -10.38 0.61 -10.57
CA GLY A 69 -9.02 1.07 -10.31
C GLY A 69 -8.74 1.20 -8.81
N MET A 70 -9.71 1.70 -8.04
CA MET A 70 -9.63 1.77 -6.58
C MET A 70 -9.54 0.39 -5.94
N VAL A 71 -10.45 -0.52 -6.32
CA VAL A 71 -10.48 -1.89 -5.78
C VAL A 71 -9.17 -2.62 -6.11
N GLY A 72 -8.71 -2.53 -7.35
CA GLY A 72 -7.45 -3.16 -7.75
C GLY A 72 -6.24 -2.57 -7.04
N ALA A 73 -6.15 -1.24 -6.92
CA ALA A 73 -5.05 -0.60 -6.16
C ALA A 73 -5.08 -0.99 -4.67
N ALA A 74 -6.27 -1.12 -4.07
CA ALA A 74 -6.42 -1.57 -2.70
C ALA A 74 -5.97 -3.03 -2.50
N ILE A 75 -6.25 -3.92 -3.47
CA ILE A 75 -5.76 -5.31 -3.45
C ILE A 75 -4.22 -5.36 -3.57
N LEU A 76 -3.62 -4.44 -4.33
CA LEU A 76 -2.18 -4.36 -4.50
C LEU A 76 -1.44 -3.74 -3.30
N LEU A 77 -2.12 -3.04 -2.38
CA LEU A 77 -1.49 -2.40 -1.21
C LEU A 77 -0.53 -3.30 -0.42
N PRO A 78 -0.90 -4.52 0.02
CA PRO A 78 0.02 -5.37 0.80
C PRO A 78 1.30 -5.71 0.03
N LEU A 79 1.20 -5.90 -1.29
CA LEU A 79 2.35 -6.16 -2.15
C LEU A 79 3.22 -4.90 -2.31
N LEU A 80 2.58 -3.76 -2.56
CA LEU A 80 3.26 -2.46 -2.67
C LEU A 80 3.95 -2.10 -1.36
N ALA A 81 3.35 -2.34 -0.20
CA ALA A 81 3.94 -2.06 1.10
C ALA A 81 5.23 -2.86 1.29
N ARG A 82 5.18 -4.16 1.02
CA ARG A 82 6.37 -5.02 1.09
C ARG A 82 7.48 -4.54 0.18
N LEU A 83 7.16 -4.14 -1.05
CA LEU A 83 8.16 -3.66 -2.01
C LEU A 83 8.74 -2.29 -1.62
N THR A 84 7.89 -1.32 -1.30
CA THR A 84 8.33 0.06 -1.03
C THR A 84 9.12 0.16 0.28
N PHE A 85 8.68 -0.54 1.33
CA PHE A 85 9.45 -0.58 2.57
C PHE A 85 10.76 -1.35 2.39
N ARG A 86 10.77 -2.44 1.61
CA ARG A 86 12.00 -3.18 1.28
C ARG A 86 13.00 -2.33 0.48
N VAL A 87 12.54 -1.48 -0.43
CA VAL A 87 13.39 -0.53 -1.17
C VAL A 87 14.06 0.47 -0.22
N VAL A 88 13.37 0.88 0.85
CA VAL A 88 13.90 1.80 1.87
C VAL A 88 14.78 1.07 2.91
N GLY A 89 15.02 -0.23 2.72
CA GLY A 89 15.83 -1.06 3.62
C GLY A 89 15.10 -1.45 4.90
N VAL A 90 13.76 -1.31 4.91
CA VAL A 90 12.90 -1.72 6.03
C VAL A 90 12.28 -3.07 5.68
N ARG A 91 12.55 -4.10 6.48
CA ARG A 91 11.87 -5.39 6.32
C ARG A 91 10.57 -5.38 7.12
N ILE A 92 9.46 -5.62 6.44
CA ILE A 92 8.16 -5.89 7.07
C ILE A 92 8.13 -7.40 7.33
N THR A 93 8.30 -7.80 8.59
CA THR A 93 8.05 -9.16 9.08
C THR A 93 6.67 -9.18 9.75
N SER A 94 5.79 -10.08 9.30
CA SER A 94 4.54 -10.37 10.01
C SER A 94 4.85 -11.02 11.35
N ALA A 95 4.25 -10.55 12.45
CA ALA A 95 4.44 -11.14 13.78
C ALA A 95 4.07 -12.64 13.87
N GLU A 96 3.26 -13.17 12.95
CA GLU A 96 2.94 -14.60 12.89
C GLU A 96 4.16 -15.51 12.67
N ALA A 97 5.23 -15.02 12.05
CA ALA A 97 6.43 -15.84 11.82
C ALA A 97 7.26 -16.07 13.10
N VAL A 98 7.16 -15.19 14.11
CA VAL A 98 7.95 -15.30 15.35
C VAL A 98 7.31 -16.29 16.34
N SER A 99 6.00 -16.55 16.23
CA SER A 99 5.31 -17.49 17.11
C SER A 99 5.47 -18.96 16.69
N GLY A 100 5.90 -19.24 15.46
CA GLY A 100 6.11 -20.61 14.96
C GLY A 100 7.48 -21.19 15.26
N GLU A 101 8.50 -20.35 15.46
CA GLU A 101 9.89 -20.80 15.67
C GLU A 101 10.26 -20.96 17.15
N SER A 102 9.45 -20.44 18.07
CA SER A 102 9.64 -20.64 19.52
C SER A 102 8.93 -21.89 20.05
N ALA A 103 8.33 -22.71 19.18
CA ALA A 103 7.54 -23.89 19.55
C ALA A 103 8.01 -25.20 18.87
N ALA A 104 9.24 -25.22 18.32
CA ALA A 104 9.87 -26.42 17.74
C ALA A 104 11.11 -26.82 18.54
#